data_AF-W5TI32-F1
#
_entry.id   AF-W5TI32-F1
#
_cell.length_a   1.000
_cell.length_b   1.000
_cell.length_c   1.000
_cell.angle_alpha   90.00
_cell.angle_beta   90.00
_cell.angle_gamma   90.00
#
_symmetry.space_group_name_H-M   'P 1'
#
loop_
_entity.id
_entity.type
_entity.pdbx_description
1 polymer ?
#
loop_
_entity_poly.entity_id
_entity_poly.type
_entity_poly.pdbx_seq_one_letter_code
_entity_poly.pdbx_strand_id
1 'polypeptide(L)'
;MTELPNKSVLVRTWFGDDRAWGSLVREVLTPSKEGFLAYTTVVSDPEFEGLSPEALKAKHPGGAIASFLADEITLTDPEHPLLAVWILPPQEYDRGDHQPFRVVPDQLASVDVNINDANLDWRDFADRVDADGIYRGQADVKESDFEFSVRCIMADRLAHLTPGLTESIRIAESPDEGAGMAVISSEDDPQTVREQLASLRSYPAALSWDWVAAFDAEHADNVRADYTTAFLEEIGEHAFAVGAVLASLSSGEDYYLVFVTPIQFDELSRLFTAHAMRAEKMRRGHLQLDPEQSAVIRDWARGHGRKVTARGMITATLESPGTPEATEPDRLA
;
A
#
# COMPACT_ATOMS: atom_id res chain seq x y z
N MET A 1 36.15 16.60 4.32
CA MET A 1 34.74 17.00 4.31
C MET A 1 33.94 15.93 3.63
N THR A 2 33.51 14.99 4.42
CA THR A 2 32.61 13.92 4.02
C THR A 2 31.22 14.52 3.76
N GLU A 3 30.70 14.25 2.57
CA GLU A 3 29.36 14.70 2.18
C GLU A 3 28.31 13.68 2.64
N LEU A 4 27.18 14.17 3.13
CA LEU A 4 26.03 13.32 3.42
C LEU A 4 25.33 12.95 2.10
N PRO A 5 24.81 11.72 1.96
CA PRO A 5 23.99 11.36 0.81
C PRO A 5 22.67 12.14 0.77
N ASN A 6 22.02 12.16 -0.39
CA ASN A 6 20.70 12.78 -0.59
C ASN A 6 19.52 11.89 -0.16
N LYS A 7 19.72 11.09 0.89
CA LYS A 7 18.76 10.16 1.46
C LYS A 7 18.84 10.23 2.99
N SER A 8 17.89 9.60 3.67
CA SER A 8 17.89 9.48 5.13
C SER A 8 19.22 8.90 5.63
N VAL A 9 19.77 9.49 6.69
CA VAL A 9 21.05 9.09 7.30
C VAL A 9 20.89 8.79 8.77
N LEU A 10 21.70 7.86 9.28
CA LEU A 10 21.98 7.70 10.70
C LEU A 10 23.42 8.10 10.96
N VAL A 11 23.64 9.27 11.55
CA VAL A 11 24.98 9.82 11.78
C VAL A 11 25.44 9.55 13.22
N ARG A 12 26.57 8.88 13.39
CA ARG A 12 27.26 8.78 14.68
C ARG A 12 27.86 10.14 15.04
N THR A 13 27.48 10.70 16.18
CA THR A 13 27.99 11.99 16.65
C THR A 13 28.79 11.87 17.96
N TRP A 14 28.83 10.69 18.57
CA TRP A 14 29.65 10.42 19.75
C TRP A 14 30.49 9.15 19.59
N PHE A 15 31.77 9.24 19.89
CA PHE A 15 32.78 8.20 19.61
C PHE A 15 33.37 7.54 20.87
N GLY A 16 32.72 7.70 22.03
CA GLY A 16 33.25 7.18 23.30
C GLY A 16 33.12 5.67 23.52
N ASP A 17 32.26 4.97 22.76
CA ASP A 17 32.12 3.51 22.82
C ASP A 17 31.84 2.89 21.44
N ASP A 18 32.85 2.23 20.87
CA ASP A 18 32.73 1.53 19.58
C ASP A 18 31.93 0.22 19.67
N ARG A 19 31.85 -0.41 20.85
CA ARG A 19 31.07 -1.64 21.04
C ARG A 19 29.59 -1.35 21.13
N ALA A 20 29.22 -0.28 21.83
CA ALA A 20 27.84 0.23 21.85
C ALA A 20 27.39 0.60 20.44
N TRP A 21 28.22 1.35 19.70
CA TRP A 21 27.96 1.68 18.29
C TRP A 21 27.74 0.44 17.41
N GLY A 22 28.64 -0.55 17.48
CA GLY A 22 28.49 -1.79 16.71
C GLY A 22 27.28 -2.64 17.13
N SER A 23 26.72 -2.42 18.32
CA SER A 23 25.48 -3.08 18.76
C SER A 23 24.26 -2.35 18.23
N LEU A 24 24.21 -1.02 18.35
CA LEU A 24 23.18 -0.17 17.75
C LEU A 24 23.05 -0.41 16.24
N VAL A 25 24.17 -0.43 15.50
CA VAL A 25 24.14 -0.67 14.05
C VAL A 25 23.53 -2.03 13.71
N ARG A 26 23.80 -3.06 14.51
CA ARG A 26 23.17 -4.38 14.30
C ARG A 26 21.68 -4.34 14.61
N GLU A 27 21.29 -3.63 15.66
CA GLU A 27 19.89 -3.46 16.04
C GLU A 27 19.09 -2.74 14.95
N VAL A 28 19.59 -1.60 14.47
CA VAL A 28 19.01 -0.81 13.37
C VAL A 28 18.95 -1.58 12.05
N LEU A 29 19.94 -2.43 11.77
CA LEU A 29 19.98 -3.26 10.57
C LEU A 29 19.23 -4.60 10.72
N THR A 30 18.64 -4.86 11.88
CA THR A 30 17.73 -6.00 12.08
C THR A 30 16.33 -5.55 11.69
N PRO A 31 15.60 -6.32 10.86
CA PRO A 31 14.20 -6.00 10.57
C PRO A 31 13.38 -5.89 11.86
N SER A 32 12.44 -4.96 11.91
CA SER A 32 11.48 -4.85 13.02
C SER A 32 10.64 -6.13 13.13
N LYS A 33 9.85 -6.25 14.21
CA LYS A 33 8.92 -7.39 14.39
C LYS A 33 7.98 -7.57 13.20
N GLU A 34 7.65 -6.49 12.51
CA GLU A 34 6.79 -6.45 11.33
C GLU A 34 7.56 -6.69 10.01
N GLY A 35 8.86 -6.96 10.08
CA GLY A 35 9.72 -7.29 8.93
C GLY A 35 10.25 -6.10 8.15
N PHE A 36 10.09 -4.88 8.65
CA PHE A 36 10.56 -3.66 7.98
C PHE A 36 12.00 -3.32 8.35
N LEU A 37 12.74 -2.75 7.41
CA LEU A 37 14.09 -2.23 7.63
C LEU A 37 14.10 -0.73 7.37
N ALA A 38 14.75 0.04 8.23
CA ALA A 38 14.99 1.46 7.96
C ALA A 38 15.91 1.61 6.75
N TYR A 39 15.59 2.51 5.81
CA TYR A 39 16.40 2.78 4.62
C TYR A 39 17.49 3.83 4.88
N THR A 40 17.88 4.00 6.14
CA THR A 40 18.88 4.97 6.58
C THR A 40 20.30 4.56 6.16
N THR A 41 21.07 5.49 5.62
CA THR A 41 22.51 5.28 5.39
C THR A 41 23.28 5.55 6.68
N VAL A 42 23.95 4.52 7.21
CA VAL A 42 24.79 4.66 8.41
C VAL A 42 26.07 5.42 8.08
N VAL A 43 26.32 6.52 8.80
CA VAL A 43 27.48 7.40 8.65
C VAL A 43 28.26 7.45 9.96
N SER A 44 29.51 6.99 9.94
CA SER A 44 30.41 6.99 11.10
C SER A 44 31.75 7.61 10.73
N ASP A 45 31.76 8.93 10.55
CA ASP A 45 32.96 9.71 10.29
C ASP A 45 33.23 10.66 11.48
N PRO A 46 34.44 10.64 12.08
CA PRO A 46 34.81 11.55 13.17
C PRO A 46 34.62 13.05 12.85
N GLU A 47 34.57 13.46 11.58
CA GLU A 47 34.23 14.84 11.19
C GLU A 47 32.82 15.26 11.66
N PHE A 48 31.94 14.32 12.03
CA PHE A 48 30.59 14.56 12.55
C PHE A 48 30.49 14.47 14.09
N GLU A 49 31.61 14.38 14.80
CA GLU A 49 31.59 14.41 16.27
C GLU A 49 30.92 15.70 16.79
N GLY A 50 29.94 15.55 17.69
CA GLY A 50 29.17 16.65 18.25
C GLY A 50 28.23 17.37 17.27
N LEU A 51 27.91 16.78 16.11
CA LEU A 51 26.99 17.38 15.13
C LEU A 51 25.60 17.62 15.77
N SER A 52 25.14 18.88 15.75
CA SER A 52 23.80 19.25 16.25
C SER A 52 22.70 19.00 15.22
N PRO A 53 21.42 18.94 15.62
CA PRO A 53 20.30 18.87 14.68
C PRO A 53 20.31 19.97 13.63
N GLU A 54 20.59 21.22 14.02
CA GLU A 54 20.64 22.37 13.11
C GLU A 54 21.81 22.25 12.12
N ALA A 55 22.96 21.76 12.60
CA ALA A 55 24.12 21.51 11.75
C ALA A 55 23.88 20.35 10.77
N LEU A 56 23.14 19.32 11.18
CA LEU A 56 22.68 18.25 10.29
C LEU A 56 21.79 18.82 9.18
N LYS A 57 20.77 19.61 9.53
CA LYS A 57 19.88 20.28 8.55
C LYS A 57 20.66 21.10 7.54
N ALA A 58 21.63 21.88 8.01
CA ALA A 58 22.44 22.74 7.14
C ALA A 58 23.40 21.96 6.21
N LYS A 59 23.85 20.76 6.63
CA LYS A 59 24.77 19.91 5.86
C LYS A 59 24.05 18.95 4.92
N HIS A 60 22.79 18.62 5.18
CA HIS A 60 22.05 17.65 4.39
C HIS A 60 21.78 18.22 2.99
N PRO A 61 22.11 17.51 1.90
CA PRO A 61 21.90 18.02 0.54
C PRO A 61 20.42 17.99 0.07
N GLY A 62 19.47 17.82 1.00
CA GLY A 62 18.06 17.53 0.70
C GLY A 62 17.80 16.08 0.27
N GLY A 63 16.56 15.78 -0.13
CA GLY A 63 16.13 14.44 -0.58
C GLY A 63 15.57 13.53 0.53
N ALA A 64 15.73 13.91 1.79
CA ALA A 64 15.06 13.30 2.94
C ALA A 64 14.26 14.36 3.70
N ILE A 65 13.14 13.95 4.27
CA ILE A 65 12.29 14.72 5.18
C ILE A 65 12.83 14.60 6.62
N ALA A 66 13.27 13.40 7.02
CA ALA A 66 13.85 13.13 8.33
C ALA A 66 15.17 12.35 8.21
N SER A 67 16.09 12.64 9.13
CA SER A 67 17.34 11.89 9.34
C SER A 67 17.64 11.81 10.84
N PHE A 68 18.61 10.97 11.23
CA PHE A 68 18.81 10.55 12.61
C PHE A 68 20.25 10.79 13.09
N LEU A 69 20.38 11.10 14.39
CA LEU A 69 21.66 11.21 15.08
C LEU A 69 21.78 10.15 16.18
N ALA A 70 22.96 9.54 16.27
CA ALA A 70 23.38 8.69 17.39
C ALA A 70 24.39 9.43 18.25
N ASP A 71 23.89 10.12 19.26
CA ASP A 71 24.64 10.89 20.25
C ASP A 71 25.04 10.07 21.48
N GLU A 72 25.63 10.72 22.48
CA GLU A 72 26.04 10.07 23.73
C GLU A 72 24.86 9.37 24.41
N ILE A 73 23.68 9.99 24.43
CA ILE A 73 22.48 9.40 25.03
C ILE A 73 22.10 8.13 24.27
N THR A 74 22.11 8.16 22.94
CA THR A 74 21.83 6.98 22.10
C THR A 74 22.75 5.80 22.43
N LEU A 75 24.01 6.05 22.80
CA LEU A 75 25.00 5.00 23.03
C LEU A 75 25.22 4.63 24.50
N THR A 76 24.61 5.36 25.43
CA THR A 76 24.75 5.11 26.88
C THR A 76 23.44 4.72 27.55
N ASP A 77 22.30 5.08 26.97
CA ASP A 77 20.98 4.68 27.43
C ASP A 77 20.66 3.23 27.00
N PRO A 78 20.10 2.39 27.89
CA PRO A 78 19.81 0.99 27.60
C PRO A 78 18.80 0.75 26.46
N GLU A 79 17.97 1.73 26.11
CA GLU A 79 16.99 1.63 25.01
C GLU A 79 17.54 2.15 23.67
N HIS A 80 18.79 2.62 23.66
CA HIS A 80 19.48 3.23 22.52
C HIS A 80 18.65 4.24 21.70
N PRO A 81 17.99 5.21 22.33
CA PRO A 81 17.01 6.06 21.67
C PRO A 81 17.68 7.09 20.75
N LEU A 82 17.49 6.91 19.44
CA LEU A 82 18.05 7.71 18.35
C LEU A 82 17.34 9.06 18.26
N LEU A 83 18.06 10.15 17.97
CA LEU A 83 17.45 11.46 17.82
C LEU A 83 16.98 11.68 16.38
N ALA A 84 15.66 11.71 16.16
CA ALA A 84 15.07 12.06 14.88
C ALA A 84 15.14 13.58 14.65
N VAL A 85 15.51 13.98 13.44
CA VAL A 85 15.67 15.38 13.04
C VAL A 85 14.97 15.65 11.71
N TRP A 86 14.04 16.61 11.71
CA TRP A 86 13.42 17.14 10.49
C TRP A 86 14.43 17.93 9.66
N ILE A 87 14.57 17.60 8.38
CA ILE A 87 15.60 18.11 7.46
C ILE A 87 15.13 19.26 6.57
N LEU A 88 13.87 19.25 6.15
CA LEU A 88 13.38 20.26 5.21
C LEU A 88 13.32 21.66 5.86
N PRO A 89 13.56 22.73 5.09
CA PRO A 89 13.32 24.07 5.58
C PRO A 89 11.82 24.27 5.87
N PRO A 90 11.46 25.10 6.86
CA PRO A 90 10.06 25.43 7.12
C PRO A 90 9.40 26.03 5.87
N GLN A 91 8.24 25.52 5.47
CA GLN A 91 7.44 26.08 4.37
C GLN A 91 6.37 27.04 4.90
N GLU A 92 5.86 27.96 4.07
CA GLU A 92 4.86 28.98 4.50
C GLU A 92 3.56 28.38 5.07
N TYR A 93 3.19 27.18 4.64
CA TYR A 93 2.00 26.45 5.11
C TYR A 93 2.30 25.55 6.32
N ASP A 94 3.57 25.43 6.67
CA ASP A 94 4.05 24.54 7.70
C ASP A 94 4.02 25.23 9.07
N ARG A 95 3.02 24.87 9.87
CA ARG A 95 2.76 25.47 11.20
C ARG A 95 3.31 24.62 12.35
N GLY A 96 4.17 23.66 12.07
CA GLY A 96 4.82 22.76 13.05
C GLY A 96 6.06 23.35 13.69
N ASP A 97 6.21 23.23 15.02
CA ASP A 97 7.56 23.17 15.58
C ASP A 97 8.07 21.74 15.31
N HIS A 98 9.10 21.63 14.46
CA HIS A 98 9.69 20.33 14.12
C HIS A 98 10.80 20.03 15.13
N GLN A 99 10.44 20.07 16.41
CA GLN A 99 11.37 19.80 17.47
C GLN A 99 11.85 18.35 17.36
N PRO A 100 13.17 18.11 17.46
CA PRO A 100 13.71 16.76 17.51
C PRO A 100 13.08 15.95 18.63
N PHE A 101 12.78 14.68 18.37
CA PHE A 101 12.32 13.73 19.37
C PHE A 101 13.14 12.44 19.26
N ARG A 102 13.08 11.59 20.29
CA ARG A 102 13.83 10.33 20.29
C ARG A 102 12.98 9.15 19.86
N VAL A 103 13.59 8.17 19.21
CA VAL A 103 12.94 6.94 18.72
C VAL A 103 13.79 5.73 19.09
N VAL A 104 13.18 4.68 19.64
CA VAL A 104 13.89 3.42 19.89
C VAL A 104 14.22 2.70 18.57
N PRO A 105 15.31 1.92 18.50
CA PRO A 105 15.72 1.25 17.25
C PRO A 105 14.62 0.39 16.61
N ASP A 106 13.82 -0.32 17.42
CA ASP A 106 12.69 -1.17 16.95
C ASP A 106 11.63 -0.37 16.16
N GLN A 107 11.52 0.94 16.41
CA GLN A 107 10.55 1.81 15.75
C GLN A 107 11.18 2.70 14.67
N LEU A 108 12.50 2.63 14.47
CA LEU A 108 13.21 3.47 13.52
C LEU A 108 12.69 3.27 12.09
N ALA A 109 12.44 2.01 11.68
CA ALA A 109 11.94 1.71 10.34
C ALA A 109 10.58 2.36 10.07
N SER A 110 9.68 2.34 11.07
CA SER A 110 8.36 2.96 10.97
C SER A 110 8.46 4.48 10.81
N VAL A 111 9.30 5.14 11.62
CA VAL A 111 9.50 6.59 11.54
C VAL A 111 10.18 7.00 10.23
N ASP A 112 11.26 6.30 9.85
CA ASP A 112 12.05 6.61 8.65
C ASP A 112 11.19 6.52 7.38
N VAL A 113 10.51 5.39 7.18
CA VAL A 113 9.71 5.14 5.98
C VAL A 113 8.52 6.08 5.92
N ASN A 114 7.72 6.17 7.00
CA ASN A 114 6.48 6.95 6.94
C ASN A 114 6.72 8.46 6.78
N ILE A 115 7.76 9.01 7.43
CA ILE A 115 8.03 10.45 7.30
C ILE A 115 8.70 10.75 5.96
N ASN A 116 9.68 9.95 5.52
CA ASN A 116 10.39 10.24 4.27
C ASN A 116 9.55 9.99 3.01
N ASP A 117 8.60 9.06 3.06
CA ASP A 117 7.63 8.83 1.97
C ASP A 117 6.36 9.70 2.11
N ALA A 118 6.27 10.52 3.17
CA ALA A 118 5.14 11.40 3.47
C ALA A 118 3.79 10.68 3.71
N ASN A 119 3.83 9.47 4.27
CA ASN A 119 2.64 8.70 4.67
C ASN A 119 2.04 9.23 5.98
N LEU A 120 2.91 9.62 6.93
CA LEU A 120 2.55 10.26 8.20
C LEU A 120 3.41 11.51 8.38
N ASP A 121 2.89 12.49 9.13
CA ASP A 121 3.61 13.73 9.37
C ASP A 121 4.51 13.65 10.62
N TRP A 122 5.29 14.71 10.88
CA TRP A 122 6.17 14.77 12.04
C TRP A 122 5.40 14.68 13.37
N ARG A 123 4.21 15.27 13.46
CA ARG A 123 3.39 15.33 14.68
C ARG A 123 2.76 13.98 15.00
N ASP A 124 2.45 13.17 14.00
CA ASP A 124 1.99 11.79 14.21
C ASP A 124 2.93 10.97 15.10
N PHE A 125 4.23 11.30 15.12
CA PHE A 125 5.21 10.68 16.00
C PHE A 125 5.55 11.55 17.21
N ALA A 126 5.83 12.84 17.00
CA ALA A 126 6.27 13.75 18.05
C ALA A 126 5.22 13.95 19.15
N ASP A 127 3.92 13.92 18.83
CA ASP A 127 2.84 14.04 19.81
C ASP A 127 2.59 12.74 20.60
N ARG A 128 3.24 11.63 20.21
CA ARG A 128 3.08 10.29 20.80
C ARG A 128 4.33 9.80 21.54
N VAL A 129 5.30 10.68 21.78
CA VAL A 129 6.42 10.37 22.66
C VAL A 129 5.94 10.16 24.09
N ASP A 130 6.58 9.26 24.81
CA ASP A 130 6.33 9.06 26.22
C ASP A 130 6.77 10.29 27.05
N ALA A 131 6.50 10.25 28.36
CA ALA A 131 6.83 11.37 29.27
C ALA A 131 8.32 11.74 29.31
N ASP A 132 9.20 10.85 28.85
CA ASP A 132 10.64 11.07 28.73
C ASP A 132 11.09 11.56 27.33
N GLY A 133 10.15 11.79 26.41
CA GLY A 133 10.42 12.28 25.06
C GLY A 133 10.87 11.21 24.07
N ILE A 134 10.71 9.93 24.40
CA ILE A 134 11.06 8.79 23.55
C ILE A 134 9.79 8.18 22.95
N TYR A 135 9.77 8.03 21.63
CA TYR A 135 8.77 7.29 20.89
C TYR A 135 9.11 5.79 20.92
N ARG A 136 8.26 5.00 21.57
CA ARG A 136 8.37 3.53 21.68
C ARG A 136 7.35 2.77 20.82
N GLY A 137 6.58 3.48 20.00
CA GLY A 137 5.40 2.93 19.34
C GLY A 137 4.19 2.93 20.28
N GLN A 138 3.02 2.51 19.79
CA GLN A 138 1.89 2.30 20.70
C GLN A 138 2.23 1.15 21.65
N ALA A 139 2.12 1.41 22.96
CA ALA A 139 2.27 0.38 23.99
C ALA A 139 1.30 -0.76 23.71
N ASP A 140 1.80 -1.88 23.16
CA ASP A 140 1.09 -3.12 22.84
C ASP A 140 -0.44 -2.96 22.92
N VAL A 141 -1.00 -2.13 22.04
CA VAL A 141 -2.40 -2.33 21.70
C VAL A 141 -2.31 -3.68 21.05
N LYS A 142 -2.83 -4.73 21.73
CA LYS A 142 -3.00 -6.06 21.13
C LYS A 142 -3.37 -5.80 19.68
N GLU A 143 -2.44 -6.12 18.77
CA GLU A 143 -2.60 -5.86 17.35
C GLU A 143 -4.03 -6.30 17.04
N SER A 144 -4.87 -5.34 16.63
CA SER A 144 -6.27 -5.69 16.46
C SER A 144 -6.30 -6.82 15.42
N ASP A 145 -7.21 -7.78 15.54
CA ASP A 145 -7.30 -8.88 14.56
C ASP A 145 -7.34 -8.34 13.12
N PHE A 146 -7.85 -7.12 12.94
CA PHE A 146 -7.84 -6.40 11.68
C PHE A 146 -6.47 -5.89 11.25
N GLU A 147 -5.69 -5.26 12.12
CA GLU A 147 -4.34 -4.75 11.80
C GLU A 147 -3.38 -5.90 11.46
N PHE A 148 -3.46 -7.00 12.22
CA PHE A 148 -2.76 -8.25 11.90
C PHE A 148 -3.18 -8.80 10.54
N SER A 149 -4.50 -8.81 10.27
CA SER A 149 -5.02 -9.25 8.96
C SER A 149 -4.51 -8.37 7.81
N VAL A 150 -4.43 -7.04 8.00
CA VAL A 150 -3.87 -6.12 7.00
C VAL A 150 -2.39 -6.42 6.76
N ARG A 151 -1.61 -6.70 7.80
CA ARG A 151 -0.20 -7.07 7.65
C ARG A 151 -0.03 -8.37 6.88
N CYS A 152 -0.80 -9.41 7.21
CA CYS A 152 -0.77 -10.68 6.46
C CYS A 152 -1.13 -10.46 4.97
N ILE A 153 -2.15 -9.64 4.68
CA ILE A 153 -2.55 -9.30 3.31
C ILE A 153 -1.39 -8.61 2.55
N MET A 154 -0.69 -7.66 3.19
CA MET A 154 0.45 -6.97 2.58
C MET A 154 1.65 -7.91 2.35
N ALA A 155 1.92 -8.80 3.31
CA ALA A 155 3.00 -9.78 3.21
C ALA A 155 2.74 -10.79 2.08
N ASP A 156 1.53 -11.33 1.97
CA ASP A 156 1.11 -12.23 0.89
C ASP A 156 1.24 -11.55 -0.48
N ARG A 157 0.82 -10.28 -0.56
CA ARG A 157 0.95 -9.48 -1.80
C ARG A 157 2.40 -9.23 -2.18
N LEU A 158 3.25 -8.86 -1.23
CA LEU A 158 4.68 -8.61 -1.48
C LEU A 158 5.41 -9.90 -1.93
N ALA A 159 5.08 -11.03 -1.29
CA ALA A 159 5.61 -12.34 -1.63
C ALA A 159 5.24 -12.75 -3.07
N HIS A 160 4.03 -12.41 -3.53
CA HIS A 160 3.58 -12.67 -4.89
C HIS A 160 4.27 -11.76 -5.92
N LEU A 161 4.38 -10.46 -5.64
CA LEU A 161 5.01 -9.49 -6.53
C LEU A 161 6.54 -9.67 -6.66
N THR A 162 7.19 -10.34 -5.69
CA THR A 162 8.65 -10.51 -5.65
C THR A 162 9.08 -11.97 -5.45
N PRO A 163 9.01 -12.82 -6.48
CA PRO A 163 9.44 -14.22 -6.39
C PRO A 163 10.96 -14.29 -6.13
N GLY A 164 11.37 -14.61 -4.89
CA GLY A 164 12.78 -14.67 -4.47
C GLY A 164 13.08 -14.08 -3.09
N LEU A 165 12.19 -13.25 -2.53
CA LEU A 165 12.26 -12.77 -1.14
C LEU A 165 11.59 -13.74 -0.14
N THR A 166 11.10 -14.87 -0.65
CA THR A 166 9.92 -15.60 -0.16
C THR A 166 10.19 -16.57 0.99
N GLU A 167 11.45 -16.93 1.27
CA GLU A 167 11.77 -17.92 2.29
C GLU A 167 11.73 -17.34 3.72
N SER A 168 12.03 -16.04 3.87
CA SER A 168 12.13 -15.39 5.18
C SER A 168 10.76 -14.95 5.74
N ILE A 169 9.81 -14.62 4.87
CA ILE A 169 8.49 -14.09 5.26
C ILE A 169 7.54 -15.24 5.68
N ARG A 170 7.64 -16.42 5.05
CA ARG A 170 6.77 -17.57 5.36
C ARG A 170 7.03 -18.22 6.73
N ILE A 171 8.15 -17.94 7.38
CA ILE A 171 8.55 -18.59 8.65
C ILE A 171 8.05 -17.80 9.88
N ALA A 172 7.48 -16.60 9.71
CA ALA A 172 7.21 -15.68 10.82
C ALA A 172 5.77 -15.66 11.38
N GLU A 173 4.77 -16.32 10.79
CA GLU A 173 3.37 -16.18 11.25
C GLU A 173 2.62 -17.52 11.43
N SER A 174 1.82 -17.58 12.49
CA SER A 174 1.12 -18.72 13.09
C SER A 174 0.41 -19.70 12.12
N PRO A 175 0.32 -21.01 12.45
CA PRO A 175 -0.24 -22.07 11.60
C PRO A 175 -1.77 -22.15 11.65
N ASP A 176 -2.48 -21.06 11.36
CA ASP A 176 -3.93 -21.13 11.14
C ASP A 176 -4.20 -21.28 9.62
N GLU A 177 -4.96 -22.29 9.21
CA GLU A 177 -4.77 -22.93 7.89
C GLU A 177 -5.35 -22.20 6.66
N GLY A 178 -5.81 -20.94 6.76
CA GLY A 178 -6.42 -20.21 5.63
C GLY A 178 -5.54 -19.12 5.00
N ALA A 179 -5.78 -18.78 3.73
CA ALA A 179 -5.08 -17.68 3.05
C ALA A 179 -5.60 -16.29 3.51
N GLY A 180 -4.72 -15.29 3.60
CA GLY A 180 -5.08 -13.91 3.95
C GLY A 180 -5.71 -13.14 2.79
N MET A 181 -5.37 -13.50 1.55
CA MET A 181 -5.79 -12.84 0.32
C MET A 181 -5.84 -13.84 -0.84
N ALA A 182 -6.74 -13.64 -1.80
CA ALA A 182 -6.82 -14.43 -3.03
C ALA A 182 -6.17 -13.65 -4.17
N VAL A 183 -5.47 -14.36 -5.07
CA VAL A 183 -4.89 -13.78 -6.29
C VAL A 183 -5.56 -14.45 -7.47
N ILE A 184 -6.45 -13.71 -8.13
CA ILE A 184 -7.28 -14.20 -9.22
C ILE A 184 -6.80 -13.59 -10.52
N SER A 185 -6.46 -14.42 -11.49
CA SER A 185 -6.19 -13.96 -12.84
C SER A 185 -7.47 -13.74 -13.63
N SER A 186 -7.46 -12.80 -14.58
CA SER A 186 -8.61 -12.59 -15.48
C SER A 186 -8.98 -13.83 -16.31
N GLU A 187 -8.04 -14.76 -16.49
CA GLU A 187 -8.19 -16.01 -17.23
C GLU A 187 -8.64 -17.20 -16.36
N ASP A 188 -8.70 -17.05 -15.04
CA ASP A 188 -9.09 -18.13 -14.14
C ASP A 188 -10.53 -18.58 -14.39
N ASP A 189 -10.77 -19.88 -14.27
CA ASP A 189 -12.12 -20.42 -14.43
C ASP A 189 -12.98 -20.13 -13.17
N PRO A 190 -14.31 -20.06 -13.31
CA PRO A 190 -15.19 -19.63 -12.22
C PRO A 190 -15.23 -20.61 -11.04
N GLN A 191 -14.87 -21.88 -11.24
CA GLN A 191 -14.73 -22.83 -10.15
C GLN A 191 -13.48 -22.52 -9.34
N THR A 192 -12.34 -22.32 -9.99
CA THR A 192 -11.09 -21.92 -9.34
C THR A 192 -11.25 -20.63 -8.54
N VAL A 193 -11.91 -19.60 -9.11
CA VAL A 193 -12.18 -18.34 -8.39
C VAL A 193 -12.96 -18.58 -7.09
N ARG A 194 -14.00 -19.43 -7.13
CA ARG A 194 -14.82 -19.74 -5.96
C ARG A 194 -14.06 -20.50 -4.90
N GLU A 195 -13.28 -21.50 -5.29
CA GLU A 195 -12.48 -22.31 -4.38
C GLU A 195 -11.45 -21.45 -3.64
N GLN A 196 -10.75 -20.58 -4.37
CA GLN A 196 -9.81 -19.63 -3.78
C GLN A 196 -10.49 -18.65 -2.80
N LEU A 197 -11.58 -18.01 -3.20
CA LEU A 197 -12.32 -17.10 -2.32
C LEU A 197 -12.89 -17.80 -1.08
N ALA A 198 -13.37 -19.04 -1.21
CA ALA A 198 -13.89 -19.82 -0.09
C ALA A 198 -12.81 -20.30 0.89
N SER A 199 -11.55 -20.36 0.44
CA SER A 199 -10.39 -20.70 1.28
C SER A 199 -9.86 -19.53 2.11
N LEU A 200 -10.37 -18.31 1.87
CA LEU A 200 -9.96 -17.13 2.61
C LEU A 200 -10.42 -17.21 4.06
N ARG A 201 -9.55 -16.81 4.98
CA ARG A 201 -9.92 -16.67 6.40
C ARG A 201 -11.06 -15.68 6.61
N SER A 202 -11.14 -14.68 5.74
CA SER A 202 -12.18 -13.64 5.77
C SER A 202 -13.48 -14.03 5.08
N TYR A 203 -13.61 -15.26 4.56
CA TYR A 203 -14.79 -15.68 3.81
C TYR A 203 -16.09 -15.54 4.63
N PRO A 204 -17.10 -14.82 4.13
CA PRO A 204 -18.36 -14.66 4.87
C PRO A 204 -19.15 -15.98 4.86
N ALA A 205 -19.33 -16.60 6.02
CA ALA A 205 -20.03 -17.89 6.14
C ALA A 205 -21.49 -17.90 5.62
N ALA A 206 -22.11 -16.73 5.52
CA ALA A 206 -23.47 -16.56 5.00
C ALA A 206 -23.52 -16.36 3.47
N LEU A 207 -22.38 -16.21 2.79
CA LEU A 207 -22.32 -16.04 1.35
C LEU A 207 -22.68 -17.36 0.65
N SER A 208 -23.66 -17.32 -0.26
CA SER A 208 -24.11 -18.49 -1.05
C SER A 208 -23.68 -18.37 -2.51
N TRP A 209 -23.59 -19.53 -3.18
CA TRP A 209 -23.29 -19.69 -4.60
C TRP A 209 -24.49 -20.17 -5.44
N ASP A 210 -25.71 -20.17 -4.89
CA ASP A 210 -26.92 -20.71 -5.55
C ASP A 210 -27.28 -19.96 -6.86
N TRP A 211 -26.79 -18.73 -7.02
CA TRP A 211 -27.02 -17.87 -8.18
C TRP A 211 -26.10 -18.18 -9.37
N VAL A 212 -24.99 -18.90 -9.15
CA VAL A 212 -23.92 -19.06 -10.14
C VAL A 212 -24.41 -19.73 -11.43
N ALA A 213 -25.25 -20.76 -11.32
CA ALA A 213 -25.76 -21.45 -12.51
C ALA A 213 -26.62 -20.53 -13.41
N ALA A 214 -27.33 -19.57 -12.81
CA ALA A 214 -28.09 -18.58 -13.57
C ALA A 214 -27.18 -17.53 -14.20
N PHE A 215 -26.17 -17.07 -13.45
CA PHE A 215 -25.16 -16.14 -13.94
C PHE A 215 -24.37 -16.71 -15.13
N ASP A 216 -23.93 -17.97 -15.02
CA ASP A 216 -23.21 -18.70 -16.07
C ASP A 216 -24.02 -18.77 -17.38
N ALA A 217 -25.33 -19.02 -17.27
CA ALA A 217 -26.20 -19.07 -18.43
C ALA A 217 -26.38 -17.70 -19.11
N GLU A 218 -26.37 -16.60 -18.34
CA GLU A 218 -26.49 -15.23 -18.87
C GLU A 218 -25.19 -14.75 -19.53
N HIS A 219 -24.02 -15.21 -19.06
CA HIS A 219 -22.71 -14.73 -19.49
C HIS A 219 -21.94 -15.77 -20.33
N ALA A 220 -22.62 -16.81 -20.83
CA ALA A 220 -21.99 -17.93 -21.54
C ALA A 220 -21.21 -17.51 -22.81
N ASP A 221 -21.63 -16.41 -23.44
CA ASP A 221 -21.03 -15.89 -24.68
C ASP A 221 -19.94 -14.83 -24.44
N ASN A 222 -19.69 -14.44 -23.19
CA ASN A 222 -18.68 -13.44 -22.86
C ASN A 222 -17.26 -13.98 -23.02
N VAL A 223 -16.34 -13.11 -23.42
CA VAL A 223 -14.90 -13.42 -23.37
C VAL A 223 -14.50 -13.59 -21.90
N ARG A 224 -13.53 -14.49 -21.62
CA ARG A 224 -13.15 -14.91 -20.26
C ARG A 224 -12.88 -13.72 -19.32
N ALA A 225 -12.10 -12.73 -19.76
CA ALA A 225 -11.81 -11.54 -18.98
C ALA A 225 -13.07 -10.74 -18.58
N ASP A 226 -13.99 -10.51 -19.53
CA ASP A 226 -15.25 -9.79 -19.29
C ASP A 226 -16.17 -10.60 -18.35
N TYR A 227 -16.19 -11.93 -18.52
CA TYR A 227 -16.90 -12.83 -17.61
C TYR A 227 -16.33 -12.70 -16.19
N THR A 228 -15.00 -12.78 -16.01
CA THR A 228 -14.36 -12.76 -14.69
C THR A 228 -14.63 -11.43 -13.98
N THR A 229 -14.52 -10.30 -14.69
CA THR A 229 -14.87 -8.99 -14.12
C THR A 229 -16.33 -8.95 -13.66
N ALA A 230 -17.28 -9.35 -14.52
CA ALA A 230 -18.70 -9.36 -14.18
C ALA A 230 -19.00 -10.32 -13.01
N PHE A 231 -18.31 -11.46 -12.96
CA PHE A 231 -18.46 -12.46 -11.91
C PHE A 231 -17.99 -11.92 -10.55
N LEU A 232 -16.85 -11.22 -10.51
CA LEU A 232 -16.36 -10.58 -9.29
C LEU A 232 -17.28 -9.43 -8.82
N GLU A 233 -17.86 -8.65 -9.75
CA GLU A 233 -18.87 -7.65 -9.41
C GLU A 233 -20.12 -8.28 -8.79
N GLU A 234 -20.58 -9.42 -9.32
CA GLU A 234 -21.71 -10.18 -8.80
C GLU A 234 -21.45 -10.71 -7.38
N ILE A 235 -20.28 -11.29 -7.17
CA ILE A 235 -19.84 -11.76 -5.84
C ILE A 235 -19.84 -10.59 -4.86
N GLY A 236 -19.36 -9.43 -5.30
CA GLY A 236 -19.34 -8.21 -4.50
C GLY A 236 -20.73 -7.71 -4.06
N GLU A 237 -21.73 -7.83 -4.93
CA GLU A 237 -23.14 -7.53 -4.58
C GLU A 237 -23.68 -8.53 -3.55
N HIS A 238 -23.46 -9.83 -3.75
CA HIS A 238 -23.90 -10.86 -2.81
C HIS A 238 -23.18 -10.77 -1.46
N ALA A 239 -21.89 -10.45 -1.46
CA ALA A 239 -21.10 -10.19 -0.25
C ALA A 239 -21.67 -9.02 0.54
N PHE A 240 -22.11 -7.96 -0.14
CA PHE A 240 -22.74 -6.84 0.55
C PHE A 240 -24.08 -7.15 1.17
N ALA A 241 -24.89 -7.96 0.49
CA ALA A 241 -26.18 -8.39 1.02
C ALA A 241 -26.04 -9.12 2.38
N VAL A 242 -24.87 -9.71 2.65
CA VAL A 242 -24.54 -10.39 3.91
C VAL A 242 -23.64 -9.56 4.85
N GLY A 243 -23.46 -8.27 4.57
CA GLY A 243 -22.71 -7.34 5.42
C GLY A 243 -21.20 -7.33 5.23
N ALA A 244 -20.68 -7.91 4.15
CA ALA A 244 -19.27 -7.91 3.77
C ALA A 244 -19.00 -7.00 2.56
N VAL A 245 -17.72 -6.74 2.29
CA VAL A 245 -17.23 -6.02 1.12
C VAL A 245 -16.14 -6.88 0.50
N LEU A 246 -16.31 -7.25 -0.77
CA LEU A 246 -15.22 -7.78 -1.57
C LEU A 246 -14.36 -6.61 -2.03
N ALA A 247 -13.16 -6.49 -1.48
CA ALA A 247 -12.19 -5.47 -1.82
C ALA A 247 -11.19 -6.01 -2.84
N SER A 248 -10.92 -5.24 -3.89
CA SER A 248 -9.81 -5.46 -4.81
C SER A 248 -8.67 -4.50 -4.47
N LEU A 249 -7.47 -5.04 -4.27
CA LEU A 249 -6.26 -4.31 -3.90
C LEU A 249 -5.41 -4.12 -5.17
N SER A 250 -5.47 -2.95 -5.79
CA SER A 250 -4.92 -2.77 -7.15
C SER A 250 -3.40 -2.99 -7.22
N SER A 251 -2.94 -3.85 -8.13
CA SER A 251 -1.75 -3.60 -8.96
C SER A 251 -1.58 -4.67 -10.04
N GLY A 252 -1.83 -4.31 -11.30
CA GLY A 252 -1.45 -5.16 -12.45
C GLY A 252 -2.64 -5.88 -13.09
N GLU A 253 -2.34 -7.01 -13.74
CA GLU A 253 -3.29 -7.80 -14.54
C GLU A 253 -4.18 -8.73 -13.68
N ASP A 254 -3.74 -9.04 -12.46
CA ASP A 254 -4.44 -9.93 -11.52
C ASP A 254 -5.21 -9.15 -10.45
N TYR A 255 -6.30 -9.76 -9.96
CA TYR A 255 -7.13 -9.26 -8.88
C TYR A 255 -6.66 -9.80 -7.53
N TYR A 256 -6.28 -8.90 -6.63
CA TYR A 256 -5.91 -9.21 -5.25
C TYR A 256 -7.12 -8.98 -4.35
N LEU A 257 -7.79 -10.06 -3.95
CA LEU A 257 -9.13 -10.00 -3.36
C LEU A 257 -9.13 -10.36 -1.89
N VAL A 258 -9.89 -9.60 -1.11
CA VAL A 258 -10.14 -9.88 0.31
C VAL A 258 -11.57 -9.51 0.69
N PHE A 259 -12.17 -10.27 1.63
CA PHE A 259 -13.41 -9.87 2.28
C PHE A 259 -13.12 -9.06 3.54
N VAL A 260 -13.80 -7.92 3.67
CA VAL A 260 -13.72 -7.06 4.86
C VAL A 260 -15.10 -6.54 5.23
N THR A 261 -15.30 -6.09 6.46
CA THR A 261 -16.52 -5.32 6.79
C THR A 261 -16.47 -3.92 6.16
N PRO A 262 -17.61 -3.20 6.05
CA PRO A 262 -17.60 -1.81 5.55
C PRO A 262 -16.69 -0.87 6.33
N ILE A 263 -16.64 -1.02 7.66
CA ILE A 263 -15.77 -0.20 8.54
C ILE A 263 -14.31 -0.49 8.23
N GLN A 264 -13.96 -1.78 8.19
CA GLN A 264 -12.61 -2.24 7.84
C GLN A 264 -12.21 -1.81 6.43
N PHE A 265 -13.13 -1.80 5.45
CA PHE A 265 -12.84 -1.29 4.12
C PHE A 265 -12.44 0.19 4.16
N ASP A 266 -13.15 1.02 4.92
CA ASP A 266 -12.87 2.46 4.99
C ASP A 266 -11.52 2.74 5.68
N GLU A 267 -11.09 1.87 6.60
CA GLU A 267 -9.76 1.89 7.22
C GLU A 267 -8.69 1.38 6.26
N LEU A 268 -8.91 0.23 5.63
CA LEU A 268 -8.04 -0.37 4.61
C LEU A 268 -7.80 0.61 3.46
N SER A 269 -8.84 1.23 2.94
CA SER A 269 -8.74 2.20 1.84
C SER A 269 -7.93 3.44 2.24
N ARG A 270 -8.05 3.90 3.50
CA ARG A 270 -7.23 5.00 4.03
C ARG A 270 -5.77 4.60 4.10
N LEU A 271 -5.48 3.41 4.65
CA LEU A 271 -4.12 2.87 4.73
C LEU A 271 -3.51 2.68 3.35
N PHE A 272 -4.24 2.08 2.41
CA PHE A 272 -3.75 1.84 1.05
C PHE A 272 -3.47 3.16 0.33
N THR A 273 -4.36 4.16 0.47
CA THR A 273 -4.15 5.48 -0.12
C THR A 273 -2.89 6.15 0.44
N ALA A 274 -2.64 6.03 1.75
CA ALA A 274 -1.41 6.53 2.35
C ALA A 274 -0.16 5.87 1.76
N HIS A 275 -0.24 4.61 1.34
CA HIS A 275 0.87 3.86 0.73
C HIS A 275 0.86 3.86 -0.80
N ALA A 276 0.20 4.85 -1.44
CA ALA A 276 0.05 4.96 -2.89
C ALA A 276 -0.54 3.71 -3.58
N MET A 277 -1.29 2.91 -2.83
CA MET A 277 -2.05 1.77 -3.31
C MET A 277 -3.54 2.11 -3.37
N ARG A 278 -4.33 1.33 -4.12
CA ARG A 278 -5.77 1.51 -4.22
C ARG A 278 -6.49 0.28 -3.71
N ALA A 279 -7.53 0.49 -2.92
CA ALA A 279 -8.53 -0.52 -2.63
C ALA A 279 -9.84 -0.11 -3.29
N GLU A 280 -10.47 -1.02 -4.02
CA GLU A 280 -11.73 -0.79 -4.72
C GLU A 280 -12.81 -1.75 -4.21
N LYS A 281 -14.04 -1.27 -4.08
CA LYS A 281 -15.19 -2.13 -3.80
C LYS A 281 -15.58 -2.82 -5.11
N MET A 282 -15.46 -4.14 -5.18
CA MET A 282 -15.99 -4.89 -6.32
C MET A 282 -17.51 -4.92 -6.20
N ARG A 283 -18.22 -4.32 -7.15
CA ARG A 283 -19.69 -4.23 -7.21
C ARG A 283 -20.17 -3.84 -8.60
N ARG A 284 -21.43 -4.19 -8.91
CA ARG A 284 -22.05 -3.88 -10.20
C ARG A 284 -21.98 -2.38 -10.49
N GLY A 285 -21.28 -2.03 -11.56
CA GLY A 285 -21.20 -0.65 -12.06
C GLY A 285 -20.28 0.30 -11.28
N HIS A 286 -19.38 -0.23 -10.45
CA HIS A 286 -18.45 0.58 -9.65
C HIS A 286 -17.05 0.75 -10.29
N LEU A 287 -16.79 0.08 -11.41
CA LEU A 287 -15.73 0.41 -12.37
C LEU A 287 -16.22 1.49 -13.35
N GLN A 288 -16.41 2.73 -12.89
CA GLN A 288 -16.67 3.87 -13.79
C GLN A 288 -15.42 4.74 -13.96
N LEU A 289 -15.07 4.93 -15.24
CA LEU A 289 -14.07 5.85 -15.79
C LEU A 289 -14.05 7.21 -15.08
N ASP A 290 -12.86 7.83 -15.04
CA ASP A 290 -12.60 9.19 -14.55
C ASP A 290 -13.74 10.16 -14.96
N PRO A 291 -14.25 11.01 -14.04
CA PRO A 291 -15.21 12.06 -14.34
C PRO A 291 -14.93 12.86 -15.62
N GLU A 292 -13.66 13.09 -15.95
CA GLU A 292 -13.22 13.82 -17.15
C GLU A 292 -13.44 12.99 -18.43
N GLN A 293 -13.10 11.70 -18.41
CA GLN A 293 -13.34 10.77 -19.52
C GLN A 293 -14.84 10.53 -19.73
N SER A 294 -15.60 10.45 -18.65
CA SER A 294 -17.07 10.35 -18.66
C SER A 294 -17.74 11.60 -19.26
N ALA A 295 -17.14 12.78 -19.15
CA ALA A 295 -17.65 14.00 -19.79
C ALA A 295 -17.40 13.97 -21.32
N VAL A 296 -16.19 13.61 -21.75
CA VAL A 296 -15.81 13.51 -23.17
C VAL A 296 -16.68 12.52 -23.94
N ILE A 297 -16.95 11.34 -23.35
CA ILE A 297 -17.78 10.30 -23.97
C ILE A 297 -19.26 10.73 -24.04
N ARG A 298 -19.76 11.48 -23.05
CA ARG A 298 -21.13 12.04 -23.05
C ARG A 298 -21.31 13.09 -24.15
N ASP A 299 -20.33 13.95 -24.35
CA ASP A 299 -20.40 15.00 -25.38
C ASP A 299 -20.29 14.40 -26.79
N TRP A 300 -19.46 13.38 -26.98
CA TRP A 300 -19.42 12.61 -28.23
C TRP A 300 -20.77 11.92 -28.53
N ALA A 301 -21.40 11.29 -27.53
CA ALA A 301 -22.66 10.56 -27.71
C ALA A 301 -23.86 11.48 -28.04
N ARG A 302 -23.91 12.69 -27.44
CA ARG A 302 -24.93 13.70 -27.78
C ARG A 302 -24.75 14.25 -29.21
N GLY A 303 -23.51 14.43 -29.65
CA GLY A 303 -23.19 14.90 -31.01
C GLY A 303 -23.64 13.94 -32.12
N HIS A 304 -23.82 12.65 -31.79
CA HIS A 304 -24.20 11.61 -32.75
C HIS A 304 -25.62 11.06 -32.52
N GLY A 305 -26.47 11.79 -31.79
CA GLY A 305 -27.90 11.51 -31.68
C GLY A 305 -28.27 10.26 -30.86
N ARG A 306 -27.37 9.73 -30.02
CA ARG A 306 -27.67 8.59 -29.14
C ARG A 306 -28.29 9.04 -27.82
N LYS A 307 -29.29 8.30 -27.33
CA LYS A 307 -29.94 8.57 -26.03
C LYS A 307 -29.04 8.09 -24.90
N VAL A 308 -28.61 9.01 -24.06
CA VAL A 308 -27.87 8.75 -22.81
C VAL A 308 -28.86 8.77 -21.65
N THR A 309 -28.92 7.71 -20.84
CA THR A 309 -29.74 7.71 -19.61
C THR A 309 -29.01 8.44 -18.48
N ALA A 310 -29.74 8.91 -17.46
CA ALA A 310 -29.21 9.73 -16.37
C ALA A 310 -28.11 9.05 -15.51
N ARG A 311 -27.78 7.77 -15.76
CA ARG A 311 -26.74 6.99 -15.07
C ARG A 311 -25.58 6.52 -15.96
N GLY A 312 -25.42 7.10 -17.16
CA GLY A 312 -24.17 6.95 -17.93
C GLY A 312 -23.96 5.63 -18.68
N MET A 313 -24.93 4.71 -18.67
CA MET A 313 -24.85 3.53 -19.55
C MET A 313 -25.10 3.92 -21.01
N ILE A 314 -24.15 3.60 -21.89
CA ILE A 314 -24.33 3.61 -23.35
C ILE A 314 -24.66 2.18 -23.75
N THR A 315 -25.90 1.93 -24.18
CA THR A 315 -26.26 0.65 -24.80
C THR A 315 -25.70 0.67 -26.22
N ALA A 316 -24.60 -0.03 -26.46
CA ALA A 316 -24.06 -0.24 -27.79
C ALA A 316 -24.20 -1.72 -28.17
N THR A 317 -25.33 -2.07 -28.77
CA THR A 317 -25.36 -3.20 -29.71
C THR A 317 -24.63 -2.71 -30.97
N LEU A 318 -23.39 -3.16 -31.17
CA LEU A 318 -22.65 -2.94 -32.41
C LEU A 318 -22.95 -4.12 -33.34
N GLU A 319 -23.92 -3.95 -34.25
CA GLU A 319 -23.90 -4.70 -35.50
C GLU A 319 -22.77 -4.13 -36.36
N SER A 320 -21.77 -4.96 -36.67
CA SER A 320 -20.67 -4.61 -37.59
C SER A 320 -21.21 -4.24 -38.97
N PRO A 321 -20.85 -3.07 -39.54
CA PRO A 321 -21.10 -2.81 -40.95
C PRO A 321 -20.22 -3.73 -41.80
N GLY A 322 -20.85 -4.44 -42.72
CA GLY A 322 -20.21 -5.38 -43.63
C GLY A 322 -19.05 -4.78 -44.42
N THR A 323 -18.07 -5.65 -44.66
CA THR A 323 -16.90 -5.48 -45.53
C THR A 323 -17.31 -4.90 -46.89
N PRO A 324 -16.71 -3.81 -47.39
CA PRO A 324 -16.84 -3.44 -48.78
C PRO A 324 -16.02 -4.40 -49.65
N GLU A 325 -16.72 -4.97 -50.61
CA GLU A 325 -16.28 -5.86 -51.68
C GLU A 325 -15.13 -5.25 -52.50
N ALA A 326 -14.20 -6.10 -52.93
CA ALA A 326 -13.07 -5.72 -53.75
C ALA A 326 -13.51 -5.23 -55.15
N THR A 327 -12.99 -4.09 -55.59
CA THR A 327 -13.00 -3.70 -57.01
C THR A 327 -11.59 -3.52 -57.55
N GLU A 328 -11.34 -4.21 -58.67
CA GLU A 328 -10.10 -4.30 -59.43
C GLU A 328 -9.50 -2.94 -59.87
N PRO A 329 -8.16 -2.88 -60.09
CA PRO A 329 -7.52 -1.75 -60.72
C PRO A 329 -7.61 -1.87 -62.24
N ASP A 330 -8.42 -1.02 -62.87
CA ASP A 330 -8.45 -0.95 -64.33
C ASP A 330 -7.27 -0.12 -64.88
N ARG A 331 -6.67 -0.65 -65.93
CA ARG A 331 -5.47 -0.15 -66.61
C ARG A 331 -5.85 0.84 -67.72
N LEU A 332 -4.98 1.84 -67.88
CA LEU A 332 -4.56 2.47 -69.15
C LEU A 332 -5.63 3.12 -70.06
N ALA A 333 -5.59 4.44 -70.17
CA ALA A 333 -5.20 5.17 -71.41
C ALA A 333 -5.08 6.67 -71.13
#